data_AF-A0A2S1YNI9-F1
#
_entry.id   AF-A0A2S1YNI9-F1
#
_cell.length_a   1.000
_cell.length_b   1.000
_cell.length_c   1.000
_cell.angle_alpha   90.00
_cell.angle_beta   90.00
_cell.angle_gamma   90.00
#
_symmetry.space_group_name_H-M   'P 1'
#
loop_
_entity.id
_entity.type
_entity.pdbx_description
1 polymer ?
#
loop_
_entity_poly.entity_id
_entity_poly.type
_entity_poly.pdbx_seq_one_letter_code
_entity_poly.pdbx_strand_id
1 'polypeptide(L)'
;MEEIWELYKNGKWVVSFLTFSIYFFVAASFTLYLYIVASRSRKIRKERLRIEYNTEIERLMASVIFEDASFSDIKKNKNFLVLFDTSFFREVLTESLINLHKNYEGVYAQKLEQFYNESGLIQDSFKKLKSIKWEVKCKGITELAEFNISNAFDSIIAYSKARNKTLKITAINACIKLAGTQSIVYLIEHSDPIDDWTQLNIIGAFKKHDIGDTEGVELLLESKNTTVVTLGLKLIKELKLTQKIPFVAQLIAKAPNTTIKYEAQSILQTLTV
;
A
#
# COMPACT_ATOMS: atom_id res chain seq x y z
N MET A 1 -8.46 41.01 44.90
CA MET A 1 -9.77 40.33 44.72
C MET A 1 -10.90 41.36 44.63
N GLU A 2 -10.94 42.38 45.50
CA GLU A 2 -11.97 43.45 45.45
C GLU A 2 -11.92 44.32 44.18
N GLU A 3 -10.73 44.70 43.68
CA GLU A 3 -10.61 45.47 42.42
C GLU A 3 -11.13 44.75 41.18
N ILE A 4 -10.96 43.42 41.11
CA ILE A 4 -11.46 42.59 40.01
C ILE A 4 -13.00 42.51 40.08
N TRP A 5 -13.55 42.53 41.29
CA TRP A 5 -14.99 42.45 41.55
C TRP A 5 -15.70 43.78 41.27
N GLU A 6 -15.07 44.91 41.61
CA GLU A 6 -15.48 46.28 41.26
C GLU A 6 -15.48 46.53 39.74
N LEU A 7 -14.47 46.04 39.02
CA LEU A 7 -14.40 46.10 37.55
C LEU A 7 -15.50 45.28 36.87
N TYR A 8 -15.86 44.13 37.44
CA TYR A 8 -16.96 43.30 36.96
C TYR A 8 -18.33 43.97 37.17
N LYS A 9 -18.55 44.59 38.34
CA LYS A 9 -19.82 45.25 38.71
C LYS A 9 -20.11 46.51 37.89
N ASN A 10 -19.06 47.22 37.44
CA ASN A 10 -19.18 48.45 36.63
C ASN A 10 -19.40 48.20 35.12
N GLY A 11 -19.40 46.94 34.64
CA GLY A 11 -19.69 46.57 33.24
C GLY A 11 -18.66 47.03 32.19
N LYS A 12 -17.70 47.90 32.54
CA LYS A 12 -16.68 48.46 31.64
C LYS A 12 -15.72 47.41 31.07
N TRP A 13 -15.50 46.31 31.78
CA TRP A 13 -14.64 45.22 31.31
C TRP A 13 -15.24 44.45 30.12
N VAL A 14 -16.58 44.40 30.03
CA VAL A 14 -17.30 43.69 28.95
C VAL A 14 -16.94 44.27 27.59
N VAL A 15 -16.90 45.59 27.45
CA VAL A 15 -16.57 46.25 26.18
C VAL A 15 -15.13 45.92 25.75
N SER A 16 -14.17 46.03 26.67
CA SER A 16 -12.75 45.72 26.37
C SER A 16 -12.54 44.25 26.00
N PHE A 17 -13.22 43.34 26.71
CA PHE A 17 -13.21 41.91 26.41
C PHE A 17 -13.82 41.61 25.03
N LEU A 18 -14.97 42.20 24.71
CA LEU A 18 -15.62 42.03 23.40
C LEU A 18 -14.75 42.57 22.26
N THR A 19 -14.15 43.75 22.44
CA THR A 19 -13.23 44.32 21.44
C THR A 19 -12.01 43.44 21.22
N PHE A 20 -11.37 42.94 22.29
CA PHE A 20 -10.25 42.00 22.18
C PHE A 20 -10.67 40.70 21.48
N SER A 21 -11.83 40.14 21.85
CA SER A 21 -12.38 38.93 21.24
C SER A 21 -12.59 39.11 19.73
N ILE A 22 -13.17 40.23 19.31
CA ILE A 22 -13.35 40.56 17.88
C ILE A 22 -12.00 40.58 17.15
N TYR A 23 -11.00 41.29 17.68
CA TYR A 23 -9.67 41.32 17.05
C TYR A 23 -9.00 39.95 17.01
N PHE A 24 -9.14 39.15 18.07
CA PHE A 24 -8.63 37.78 18.12
C PHE A 24 -9.29 36.91 17.04
N PHE A 25 -10.62 36.96 16.90
CA PHE A 25 -11.33 36.20 15.87
C PHE A 25 -10.99 36.67 14.45
N VAL A 26 -10.83 37.98 14.23
CA VAL A 26 -10.39 38.53 12.93
C VAL A 26 -8.97 38.06 12.61
N ALA A 27 -8.04 38.11 13.56
CA ALA A 27 -6.67 37.63 13.38
C ALA A 27 -6.63 36.11 13.15
N ALA A 28 -7.39 35.33 13.90
CA ALA A 28 -7.52 33.89 13.71
C ALA A 28 -8.09 33.55 12.32
N SER A 29 -9.13 34.27 11.88
CA SER A 29 -9.70 34.11 10.54
C SER A 29 -8.68 34.43 9.45
N PHE A 30 -7.93 35.52 9.60
CA PHE A 30 -6.90 35.92 8.64
C PHE A 30 -5.73 34.94 8.56
N THR A 31 -5.24 34.43 9.71
CA THR A 31 -4.18 33.41 9.75
C THR A 31 -4.64 32.09 9.11
N LEU A 32 -5.87 31.64 9.37
CA LEU A 32 -6.45 30.47 8.71
C LEU A 32 -6.59 30.67 7.20
N TYR A 33 -7.04 31.86 6.77
CA TYR A 33 -7.13 32.19 5.35
C TYR A 33 -5.76 32.09 4.66
N LEU A 34 -4.72 32.71 5.22
CA LEU A 34 -3.36 32.63 4.68
C LEU A 34 -2.83 31.19 4.67
N TYR A 35 -3.11 30.42 5.72
CA TYR A 35 -2.73 29.00 5.77
C TYR A 35 -3.40 28.18 4.66
N ILE A 36 -4.69 28.36 4.43
CA ILE A 36 -5.43 27.67 3.35
C ILE A 36 -4.88 28.06 1.98
N VAL A 37 -4.64 29.35 1.72
CA VAL A 37 -4.07 29.83 0.45
C VAL A 37 -2.67 29.28 0.23
N ALA A 38 -1.81 29.28 1.26
CA ALA A 38 -0.46 28.72 1.19
C ALA A 38 -0.48 27.20 0.94
N SER A 39 -1.35 26.46 1.64
CA SER A 39 -1.51 25.01 1.43
C SER A 39 -1.99 24.69 0.01
N ARG A 40 -3.02 25.42 -0.45
CA ARG A 40 -3.60 25.22 -1.79
C ARG A 40 -2.62 25.59 -2.89
N SER A 41 -1.90 26.70 -2.78
CA SER A 41 -0.90 27.11 -3.78
C SER A 41 0.27 26.13 -3.88
N ARG A 42 0.77 25.61 -2.75
CA ARG A 42 1.78 24.53 -2.75
C ARG A 42 1.27 23.28 -3.45
N LYS A 43 0.02 22.86 -3.17
CA LYS A 43 -0.61 21.70 -3.82
C LYS A 43 -0.76 21.91 -5.33
N ILE A 44 -1.24 23.09 -5.75
CA ILE A 44 -1.39 23.44 -7.18
C ILE A 44 -0.02 23.44 -7.88
N ARG A 45 1.01 24.03 -7.26
CA ARG A 45 2.36 24.03 -7.84
C ARG A 45 2.92 22.63 -7.99
N LYS A 46 2.74 21.77 -6.98
CA LYS A 46 3.17 20.37 -7.01
C LYS A 46 2.42 19.58 -8.11
N GLU A 47 1.13 19.85 -8.29
CA GLU A 47 0.33 19.20 -9.33
C GLU A 47 0.74 19.64 -10.74
N ARG A 48 0.98 20.95 -10.95
CA ARG A 48 1.49 21.43 -12.24
C ARG A 48 2.84 20.80 -12.58
N LEU A 49 3.74 20.72 -11.60
CA LEU A 49 5.05 20.09 -11.76
C LEU A 49 4.93 18.58 -12.04
N ARG A 50 3.96 17.90 -11.41
CA ARG A 50 3.64 16.50 -11.71
C ARG A 50 3.20 16.32 -13.16
N ILE A 51 2.33 17.18 -13.68
CA ILE A 51 1.86 17.11 -15.07
C ILE A 51 3.04 17.28 -16.03
N GLU A 52 3.91 18.27 -15.77
CA GLU A 52 5.12 18.49 -16.56
C GLU A 52 6.05 17.26 -16.55
N TYR A 53 6.30 16.70 -15.36
CA TYR A 53 7.11 15.49 -15.22
C TYR A 53 6.48 14.28 -15.90
N ASN A 54 5.16 14.11 -15.83
CA ASN A 54 4.47 13.01 -16.49
C ASN A 54 4.69 13.02 -18.00
N THR A 55 4.67 14.20 -18.65
CA THR A 55 4.92 14.28 -20.10
C THR A 55 6.32 13.76 -20.48
N GLU A 56 7.34 14.11 -19.69
CA GLU A 56 8.71 13.62 -19.92
C GLU A 56 8.87 12.14 -19.56
N ILE A 57 8.23 11.69 -18.48
CA ILE A 57 8.22 10.29 -18.06
C ILE A 57 7.51 9.41 -19.08
N GLU A 58 6.39 9.83 -19.66
CA GLU A 58 5.67 9.07 -20.68
C GLU A 58 6.52 8.83 -21.93
N ARG A 59 7.22 9.86 -22.43
CA ARG A 59 8.16 9.72 -23.54
C ARG A 59 9.29 8.75 -23.19
N LEU A 60 9.84 8.87 -21.99
CA LEU A 60 10.90 8.00 -21.52
C LEU A 60 10.41 6.54 -21.42
N MET A 61 9.25 6.31 -20.81
CA MET A 61 8.66 4.97 -20.69
C MET A 61 8.35 4.36 -22.06
N ALA A 62 7.89 5.16 -23.02
CA ALA A 62 7.70 4.69 -24.39
C ALA A 62 9.03 4.21 -25.01
N SER A 63 10.13 4.96 -24.84
CA SER A 63 11.45 4.54 -25.33
C SER A 63 11.96 3.26 -24.64
N VAL A 64 11.75 3.12 -23.33
CA VAL A 64 12.14 1.91 -22.59
C VAL A 64 11.34 0.68 -23.06
N ILE A 65 10.02 0.83 -23.18
CA ILE A 65 9.12 -0.29 -23.47
C ILE A 65 9.23 -0.71 -24.95
N PHE A 66 9.23 0.25 -25.88
CA PHE A 66 9.06 -0.02 -27.32
C PHE A 66 10.34 0.11 -28.15
N GLU A 67 11.34 0.87 -27.69
CA GLU A 67 12.59 1.12 -28.43
C GLU A 67 13.81 0.42 -27.81
N ASP A 68 13.60 -0.43 -26.80
CA ASP A 68 14.65 -1.16 -26.07
C ASP A 68 15.73 -0.24 -25.47
N ALA A 69 15.37 1.01 -25.16
CA ALA A 69 16.29 1.98 -24.59
C ALA A 69 16.71 1.55 -23.17
N SER A 70 18.00 1.28 -22.97
CA SER A 70 18.55 0.95 -21.66
C SER A 70 18.63 2.21 -20.78
N PHE A 71 18.70 2.03 -19.44
CA PHE A 71 18.94 3.18 -18.56
C PHE A 71 20.26 3.89 -18.90
N SER A 72 21.26 3.15 -19.39
CA SER A 72 22.55 3.71 -19.80
C SER A 72 22.45 4.68 -20.99
N ASP A 73 21.53 4.42 -21.92
CA ASP A 73 21.28 5.29 -23.07
C ASP A 73 20.53 6.54 -22.64
N ILE A 74 19.54 6.38 -21.77
CA ILE A 74 18.75 7.48 -21.21
C ILE A 74 19.64 8.41 -20.39
N LYS A 75 20.62 7.87 -19.66
CA LYS A 75 21.60 8.64 -18.87
C LYS A 75 22.45 9.60 -19.72
N LYS A 76 22.58 9.38 -21.03
CA LYS A 76 23.31 10.28 -21.94
C LYS A 76 22.57 11.62 -22.11
N ASN A 77 21.26 11.65 -21.87
CA ASN A 77 20.46 12.87 -21.93
C ASN A 77 20.67 13.72 -20.67
N LYS A 78 21.37 14.85 -20.81
CA LYS A 78 21.64 15.79 -19.71
C LYS A 78 20.36 16.36 -19.08
N ASN A 79 19.32 16.61 -19.88
CA ASN A 79 18.06 17.15 -19.36
C ASN A 79 17.37 16.15 -18.44
N PHE A 80 17.40 14.86 -18.80
CA PHE A 80 16.89 13.80 -17.95
C PHE A 80 17.68 13.70 -16.63
N LEU A 81 19.02 13.77 -16.67
CA LEU A 81 19.83 13.72 -15.45
C LEU A 81 19.48 14.82 -14.45
N VAL A 82 19.26 16.05 -14.93
CA VAL A 82 18.87 17.18 -14.07
C VAL A 82 17.51 16.92 -13.42
N LEU A 83 16.54 16.39 -14.16
CA LEU A 83 15.24 16.02 -13.62
C LEU A 83 15.37 14.86 -12.61
N PHE A 84 16.13 13.83 -12.96
CA PHE A 84 16.31 12.60 -12.20
C PHE A 84 17.06 12.81 -10.87
N ASP A 85 17.81 13.90 -10.71
CA ASP A 85 18.41 14.27 -9.43
C ASP A 85 17.37 14.75 -8.40
N THR A 86 16.19 15.17 -8.87
CA THR A 86 15.12 15.65 -7.97
C THR A 86 14.33 14.48 -7.37
N SER A 87 14.18 14.49 -6.05
CA SER A 87 13.43 13.44 -5.32
C SER A 87 11.97 13.35 -5.75
N PHE A 88 11.35 14.48 -6.11
CA PHE A 88 9.97 14.50 -6.58
C PHE A 88 9.83 13.89 -7.97
N PHE A 89 10.75 14.15 -8.91
CA PHE A 89 10.71 13.49 -10.22
C PHE A 89 10.86 11.98 -10.08
N ARG A 90 11.83 11.51 -9.28
CA ARG A 90 12.01 10.07 -9.01
C ARG A 90 10.76 9.46 -8.38
N GLU A 91 10.08 10.19 -7.51
CA GLU A 91 8.80 9.78 -6.92
C GLU A 91 7.71 9.61 -7.98
N VAL A 92 7.52 10.59 -8.88
CA VAL A 92 6.52 10.53 -9.96
C VAL A 92 6.86 9.43 -10.97
N LEU A 93 8.14 9.29 -11.33
CA LEU A 93 8.63 8.23 -12.21
C LEU A 93 8.36 6.84 -11.65
N THR A 94 8.62 6.62 -10.36
CA THR A 94 8.34 5.33 -9.70
C THR A 94 6.83 5.03 -9.69
N GLU A 95 5.99 6.03 -9.42
CA GLU A 95 4.53 5.87 -9.47
C GLU A 95 4.05 5.49 -10.88
N SER A 96 4.60 6.11 -11.92
CA SER A 96 4.29 5.79 -13.31
C SER A 96 4.76 4.38 -13.69
N LEU A 97 5.99 4.00 -13.31
CA LEU A 97 6.54 2.65 -13.51
C LEU A 97 5.63 1.58 -12.89
N ILE A 98 5.17 1.78 -11.66
CA ILE A 98 4.23 0.86 -10.99
C ILE A 98 2.92 0.77 -11.74
N ASN A 99 2.37 1.91 -12.17
CA ASN A 99 1.11 1.92 -12.89
C ASN A 99 1.23 1.16 -14.21
N LEU A 100 2.33 1.32 -14.94
CA LEU A 100 2.61 0.55 -16.15
C LEU A 100 2.80 -0.94 -15.81
N HIS A 101 3.64 -1.28 -14.83
CA HIS A 101 3.93 -2.67 -14.48
C HIS A 101 2.69 -3.47 -14.06
N LYS A 102 1.70 -2.82 -13.42
CA LYS A 102 0.41 -3.45 -13.08
C LYS A 102 -0.45 -3.81 -14.29
N ASN A 103 -0.26 -3.12 -15.41
CA ASN A 103 -1.08 -3.27 -16.63
C ASN A 103 -0.35 -4.04 -17.75
N TYR A 104 0.95 -4.27 -17.62
CA TYR A 104 1.76 -5.00 -18.61
C TYR A 104 2.23 -6.34 -18.05
N GLU A 105 2.39 -7.33 -18.93
CA GLU A 105 2.92 -8.66 -18.61
C GLU A 105 4.01 -9.06 -19.61
N GLY A 106 4.72 -10.15 -19.31
CA GLY A 106 5.77 -10.68 -20.18
C GLY A 106 6.94 -9.72 -20.37
N VAL A 107 7.40 -9.59 -21.62
CA VAL A 107 8.61 -8.82 -21.97
C VAL A 107 8.53 -7.35 -21.55
N TYR A 108 7.34 -6.72 -21.63
CA TYR A 108 7.18 -5.33 -21.23
C TYR A 108 7.31 -5.13 -19.71
N ALA A 109 6.79 -6.06 -18.91
CA ALA A 109 6.98 -6.03 -17.46
C ALA A 109 8.47 -6.19 -17.09
N GLN A 110 9.17 -7.14 -17.75
CA GLN A 110 10.60 -7.36 -17.55
C GLN A 110 11.45 -6.12 -17.86
N LYS A 111 11.12 -5.37 -18.91
CA LYS A 111 11.79 -4.09 -19.23
C LYS A 111 11.62 -3.06 -18.12
N LEU A 112 10.42 -2.98 -17.52
CA LEU A 112 10.15 -2.05 -16.42
C LEU A 112 10.90 -2.46 -15.14
N GLU A 113 10.95 -3.76 -14.83
CA GLU A 113 11.75 -4.30 -13.73
C GLU A 113 13.24 -4.00 -13.92
N GLN A 114 13.76 -4.23 -15.12
CA GLN A 114 15.16 -3.93 -15.47
C GLN A 114 15.46 -2.44 -15.30
N PHE A 115 14.60 -1.55 -15.81
CA PHE A 115 14.76 -0.11 -15.63
C PHE A 115 14.76 0.29 -14.15
N TYR A 116 13.83 -0.25 -13.36
CA TYR A 116 13.74 0.02 -11.92
C TYR A 116 15.00 -0.43 -11.17
N ASN A 117 15.59 -1.56 -11.58
CA ASN A 117 16.86 -2.06 -11.06
C ASN A 117 18.06 -1.18 -11.44
N GLU A 118 18.20 -0.82 -12.71
CA GLU A 118 19.34 -0.05 -13.22
C GLU A 118 19.35 1.42 -12.78
N SER A 119 18.16 2.01 -12.61
CA SER A 119 18.00 3.43 -12.28
C SER A 119 18.33 3.78 -10.82
N GLY A 120 18.48 2.77 -9.97
CA GLY A 120 18.71 2.97 -8.54
C GLY A 120 17.47 3.42 -7.75
N LEU A 121 16.28 3.19 -8.29
CA LEU A 121 15.01 3.49 -7.61
C LEU A 121 14.72 2.48 -6.49
N ILE A 122 15.24 1.25 -6.57
CA ILE A 122 15.19 0.24 -5.50
C ILE A 122 15.69 0.82 -4.17
N GLN A 123 16.82 1.52 -4.17
CA GLN A 123 17.42 2.08 -2.96
C GLN A 123 16.52 3.15 -2.34
N ASP A 124 15.79 3.91 -3.15
CA ASP A 124 14.84 4.89 -2.62
C ASP A 124 13.64 4.21 -1.98
N SER A 125 13.16 3.11 -2.54
CA SER A 125 12.09 2.31 -1.93
C SER A 125 12.53 1.68 -0.60
N PHE A 126 13.78 1.20 -0.51
CA PHE A 126 14.36 0.78 0.78
C PHE A 126 14.48 1.94 1.79
N LYS A 127 14.86 3.15 1.35
CA LYS A 127 14.88 4.33 2.25
C LYS A 127 13.49 4.63 2.80
N LYS A 128 12.43 4.43 2.01
CA LYS A 128 11.03 4.64 2.47
C LYS A 128 10.64 3.71 3.63
N LEU A 129 11.17 2.48 3.69
CA LEU A 129 10.93 1.55 4.81
C LEU A 129 11.42 2.12 6.15
N LYS A 130 12.47 2.95 6.13
CA LYS A 130 13.05 3.59 7.32
C LYS A 130 12.29 4.84 7.80
N SER A 131 11.25 5.28 7.08
CA SER A 131 10.46 6.46 7.45
C SER A 131 9.72 6.25 8.77
N ILE A 132 9.42 7.32 9.50
CA ILE A 132 8.55 7.27 10.69
C ILE A 132 7.07 7.16 10.26
N LYS A 133 6.73 7.74 9.11
CA LYS A 133 5.37 7.78 8.56
C LYS A 133 5.01 6.43 7.96
N TRP A 134 3.97 5.80 8.48
CA TRP A 134 3.53 4.47 8.04
C TRP A 134 3.07 4.50 6.58
N GLU A 135 2.51 5.62 6.09
CA GLU A 135 2.10 5.81 4.71
C GLU A 135 3.29 5.70 3.75
N VAL A 136 4.42 6.28 4.16
CA VAL A 136 5.66 6.24 3.38
C VAL A 136 6.23 4.82 3.37
N LYS A 137 6.16 4.09 4.49
CA LYS A 137 6.53 2.67 4.54
C LYS A 137 5.66 1.84 3.59
N CYS A 138 4.33 2.00 3.65
CA CYS A 138 3.40 1.32 2.75
C CYS A 138 3.75 1.56 1.27
N LYS A 139 4.13 2.80 0.93
CA LYS A 139 4.57 3.15 -0.42
C LYS A 139 5.84 2.38 -0.81
N GLY A 140 6.87 2.39 0.04
CA GLY A 140 8.11 1.63 -0.21
C GLY A 140 7.89 0.12 -0.31
N ILE A 141 7.04 -0.45 0.55
CA ILE A 141 6.66 -1.87 0.52
C ILE A 141 5.97 -2.21 -0.81
N THR A 142 5.01 -1.40 -1.23
CA THR A 142 4.29 -1.60 -2.49
C THR A 142 5.23 -1.52 -3.69
N GLU A 143 6.14 -0.54 -3.69
CA GLU A 143 7.13 -0.38 -4.76
C GLU A 143 8.03 -1.62 -4.89
N LEU A 144 8.61 -2.09 -3.77
CA LEU A 144 9.50 -3.26 -3.76
C LEU A 144 8.76 -4.55 -4.16
N ALA A 145 7.52 -4.72 -3.69
CA ALA A 145 6.71 -5.87 -4.03
C ALA A 145 6.26 -5.86 -5.49
N GLU A 146 5.97 -4.69 -6.06
CA GLU A 146 5.51 -4.58 -7.45
C GLU A 146 6.58 -5.06 -8.43
N PHE A 147 7.85 -4.71 -8.17
CA PHE A 147 9.00 -5.10 -8.99
C PHE A 147 9.71 -6.36 -8.50
N ASN A 148 9.02 -7.23 -7.75
CA ASN A 148 9.51 -8.56 -7.36
C ASN A 148 10.89 -8.54 -6.66
N ILE A 149 11.14 -7.54 -5.80
CA ILE A 149 12.40 -7.37 -5.08
C ILE A 149 12.44 -8.32 -3.86
N SER A 150 12.75 -9.60 -4.09
CA SER A 150 12.68 -10.65 -3.06
C SER A 150 13.62 -10.42 -1.86
N ASN A 151 14.78 -9.76 -2.06
CA ASN A 151 15.68 -9.43 -0.96
C ASN A 151 15.09 -8.41 0.05
N ALA A 152 13.95 -7.78 -0.28
CA ALA A 152 13.22 -6.93 0.65
C ALA A 152 12.36 -7.71 1.64
N PHE A 153 12.15 -9.02 1.44
CA PHE A 153 11.23 -9.84 2.22
C PHE A 153 11.42 -9.67 3.73
N ASP A 154 12.63 -9.90 4.25
CA ASP A 154 12.93 -9.83 5.69
C ASP A 154 12.66 -8.43 6.27
N SER A 155 12.94 -7.39 5.47
CA SER A 155 12.68 -6.00 5.88
C SER A 155 11.18 -5.69 5.89
N ILE A 156 10.42 -6.24 4.95
CA ILE A 156 8.98 -6.01 4.83
C ILE A 156 8.23 -6.81 5.90
N ILE A 157 8.59 -8.07 6.12
CA ILE A 157 7.83 -8.97 6.98
C ILE A 157 7.88 -8.56 8.45
N ALA A 158 8.92 -7.84 8.88
CA ALA A 158 8.97 -7.21 10.20
C ALA A 158 7.74 -6.32 10.49
N TYR A 159 7.10 -5.77 9.45
CA TYR A 159 5.90 -4.94 9.60
C TYR A 159 4.59 -5.74 9.69
N SER A 160 4.61 -7.07 9.53
CA SER A 160 3.44 -7.95 9.82
C SER A 160 2.98 -7.88 11.29
N LYS A 161 3.84 -7.39 12.18
CA LYS A 161 3.54 -7.18 13.61
C LYS A 161 3.33 -5.69 13.96
N ALA A 162 3.24 -4.81 12.96
CA ALA A 162 3.03 -3.39 13.19
C ALA A 162 1.68 -3.11 13.87
N ARG A 163 1.64 -2.09 14.74
CA ARG A 163 0.39 -1.63 15.38
C ARG A 163 -0.60 -1.03 14.38
N ASN A 164 -0.10 -0.42 13.30
CA ASN A 164 -0.95 0.17 12.27
C ASN A 164 -1.50 -0.93 11.35
N LYS A 165 -2.82 -1.07 11.28
CA LYS A 165 -3.52 -2.09 10.49
C LYS A 165 -3.18 -2.01 9.00
N THR A 166 -3.15 -0.81 8.42
CA THR A 166 -2.85 -0.62 6.99
C THR A 166 -1.43 -1.04 6.65
N LEU A 167 -0.46 -0.66 7.48
CA LEU A 167 0.93 -1.08 7.31
C LEU A 167 1.08 -2.59 7.43
N LYS A 168 0.41 -3.19 8.41
CA LYS A 168 0.39 -4.64 8.63
C LYS A 168 -0.10 -5.39 7.38
N ILE A 169 -1.28 -5.02 6.87
CA ILE A 169 -1.88 -5.66 5.69
C ILE A 169 -1.01 -5.44 4.44
N THR A 170 -0.48 -4.22 4.27
CA THR A 170 0.41 -3.91 3.14
C THR A 170 1.64 -4.81 3.14
N ALA A 171 2.25 -5.01 4.32
CA ALA A 171 3.41 -5.87 4.47
C ALA A 171 3.10 -7.34 4.17
N ILE A 172 1.99 -7.87 4.69
CA ILE A 172 1.59 -9.25 4.45
C ILE A 172 1.29 -9.49 2.96
N ASN A 173 0.52 -8.60 2.32
CA ASN A 173 0.24 -8.69 0.88
C ASN A 173 1.52 -8.67 0.04
N ALA A 174 2.46 -7.79 0.39
CA ALA A 174 3.75 -7.72 -0.29
C ALA A 174 4.57 -9.00 -0.10
N CYS A 175 4.62 -9.56 1.11
CA CYS A 175 5.34 -10.80 1.38
C CYS A 175 4.74 -11.97 0.59
N ILE A 176 3.42 -12.07 0.51
CA ILE A 176 2.73 -13.08 -0.30
C ILE A 176 3.10 -12.94 -1.78
N LYS A 177 3.13 -11.71 -2.31
CA LYS A 177 3.59 -11.47 -3.68
C LYS A 177 5.06 -11.86 -3.88
N LEU A 178 5.92 -11.63 -2.89
CA LEU A 178 7.36 -11.89 -3.03
C LEU A 178 7.76 -13.36 -2.79
N ALA A 179 7.05 -14.09 -1.92
CA ALA A 179 7.47 -15.41 -1.44
C ALA A 179 6.35 -16.45 -1.39
N GLY A 180 5.14 -16.12 -1.85
CA GLY A 180 4.03 -17.06 -1.98
C GLY A 180 3.66 -17.75 -0.66
N THR A 181 3.62 -19.08 -0.68
CA THR A 181 3.22 -19.94 0.45
C THR A 181 4.09 -19.77 1.70
N GLN A 182 5.37 -19.40 1.55
CA GLN A 182 6.23 -19.13 2.71
C GLN A 182 5.68 -18.01 3.60
N SER A 183 4.83 -17.14 3.05
CA SER A 183 4.20 -16.04 3.78
C SER A 183 2.91 -16.43 4.51
N ILE A 184 2.37 -17.63 4.25
CA ILE A 184 1.10 -18.09 4.84
C ILE A 184 1.16 -18.13 6.37
N VAL A 185 2.32 -18.47 6.93
CA VAL A 185 2.52 -18.52 8.39
C VAL A 185 2.14 -17.19 9.05
N TYR A 186 2.41 -16.06 8.39
CA TYR A 186 2.09 -14.74 8.92
C TYR A 186 0.61 -14.35 8.77
N LEU A 187 -0.13 -15.00 7.86
CA LEU A 187 -1.58 -14.87 7.76
C LEU A 187 -2.30 -15.66 8.86
N ILE A 188 -1.79 -16.83 9.24
CA ILE A 188 -2.41 -17.69 10.27
C ILE A 188 -2.49 -16.93 11.60
N GLU A 189 -1.40 -16.26 11.98
CA GLU A 189 -1.30 -15.47 13.22
C GLU A 189 -1.99 -14.11 13.14
N HIS A 190 -2.55 -13.74 11.99
CA HIS A 190 -3.11 -12.41 11.77
C HIS A 190 -4.41 -12.20 12.55
N SER A 191 -4.38 -11.30 13.53
CA SER A 191 -5.51 -11.03 14.42
C SER A 191 -6.60 -10.14 13.81
N ASP A 192 -6.25 -9.28 12.84
CA ASP A 192 -7.17 -8.26 12.33
C ASP A 192 -8.02 -8.82 11.17
N PRO A 193 -9.31 -8.46 11.05
CA PRO A 193 -10.11 -8.90 9.89
C PRO A 193 -9.53 -8.38 8.58
N ILE A 194 -9.43 -9.29 7.60
CA ILE A 194 -8.99 -9.06 6.22
C ILE A 194 -10.23 -8.77 5.37
N ASP A 195 -10.27 -7.58 4.76
CA ASP A 195 -11.37 -7.18 3.88
C ASP A 195 -11.33 -7.93 2.53
N ASP A 196 -12.47 -7.99 1.84
CA ASP A 196 -12.61 -8.75 0.61
C ASP A 196 -11.67 -8.31 -0.52
N TRP A 197 -11.37 -7.01 -0.62
CA TRP A 197 -10.43 -6.50 -1.62
C TRP A 197 -9.01 -7.01 -1.35
N THR A 198 -8.58 -6.98 -0.09
CA THR A 198 -7.32 -7.59 0.34
C THR A 198 -7.29 -9.09 0.04
N GLN A 199 -8.37 -9.83 0.34
CA GLN A 199 -8.45 -11.25 0.02
C GLN A 199 -8.32 -11.52 -1.49
N LEU A 200 -8.99 -10.73 -2.34
CA LEU A 200 -8.88 -10.83 -3.80
C LEU A 200 -7.46 -10.58 -4.29
N ASN A 201 -6.76 -9.57 -3.73
CA ASN A 201 -5.37 -9.29 -4.09
C ASN A 201 -4.44 -10.44 -3.70
N ILE A 202 -4.65 -11.06 -2.53
CA ILE A 202 -3.89 -12.24 -2.10
C ILE A 202 -4.14 -13.39 -3.08
N ILE A 203 -5.40 -13.71 -3.38
CA ILE A 203 -5.75 -14.77 -4.33
C ILE A 203 -5.12 -14.51 -5.71
N GLY A 204 -5.18 -13.26 -6.19
CA GLY A 204 -4.55 -12.85 -7.44
C GLY A 204 -3.04 -13.06 -7.45
N ALA A 205 -2.36 -12.73 -6.34
CA ALA A 205 -0.92 -13.02 -6.19
C ALA A 205 -0.64 -14.52 -6.29
N PHE A 206 -1.44 -15.36 -5.61
CA PHE A 206 -1.31 -16.81 -5.67
C PHE A 206 -1.57 -17.40 -7.07
N LYS A 207 -2.40 -16.75 -7.90
CA LYS A 207 -2.65 -17.18 -9.29
C LYS A 207 -1.54 -16.76 -10.26
N LYS A 208 -0.94 -15.59 -10.03
CA LYS A 208 0.07 -15.00 -10.94
C LYS A 208 1.42 -15.68 -10.81
N HIS A 209 1.80 -16.02 -9.60
CA HIS A 209 2.92 -16.91 -9.37
C HIS A 209 2.37 -18.33 -9.59
N ASP A 210 2.93 -19.09 -10.52
CA ASP A 210 2.72 -20.54 -10.56
C ASP A 210 3.45 -21.13 -9.35
N ILE A 211 2.91 -20.89 -8.15
CA ILE A 211 3.50 -21.33 -6.89
C ILE A 211 3.27 -22.83 -6.87
N GLY A 212 4.19 -23.57 -7.50
CA GLY A 212 4.16 -25.03 -7.58
C GLY A 212 4.14 -25.71 -6.21
N ASP A 213 4.35 -24.94 -5.15
CA ASP A 213 4.14 -25.35 -3.78
C ASP A 213 2.90 -24.67 -3.18
N THR A 214 1.80 -25.42 -3.06
CA THR A 214 0.56 -25.00 -2.36
C THR A 214 0.49 -25.61 -0.94
N GLU A 215 1.62 -26.12 -0.45
CA GLU A 215 1.76 -26.61 0.91
C GLU A 215 1.54 -25.47 1.91
N GLY A 216 0.81 -25.79 2.98
CA GLY A 216 0.47 -24.83 4.03
C GLY A 216 -0.81 -24.02 3.80
N VAL A 217 -1.43 -24.03 2.61
CA VAL A 217 -2.72 -23.33 2.39
C VAL A 217 -3.82 -23.84 3.33
N GLU A 218 -3.83 -25.14 3.64
CA GLU A 218 -4.70 -25.76 4.62
C GLU A 218 -4.56 -25.17 6.03
N LEU A 219 -3.40 -24.66 6.39
CA LEU A 219 -3.14 -24.09 7.73
C LEU A 219 -3.92 -22.79 7.94
N LEU A 220 -4.32 -22.10 6.87
CA LEU A 220 -5.22 -20.94 6.95
C LEU A 220 -6.57 -21.32 7.55
N LEU A 221 -7.02 -22.57 7.36
CA LEU A 221 -8.29 -23.07 7.89
C LEU A 221 -8.26 -23.24 9.42
N GLU A 222 -7.06 -23.26 10.02
CA GLU A 222 -6.86 -23.41 11.46
C GLU A 222 -6.80 -22.06 12.20
N SER A 223 -6.82 -20.94 11.46
CA SER A 223 -6.74 -19.62 12.07
C SER A 223 -7.94 -19.31 12.97
N LYS A 224 -7.69 -18.60 14.07
CA LYS A 224 -8.75 -18.03 14.92
C LYS A 224 -9.51 -16.89 14.21
N ASN A 225 -8.92 -16.33 13.15
CA ASN A 225 -9.52 -15.26 12.39
C ASN A 225 -10.39 -15.82 11.27
N THR A 226 -11.70 -15.61 11.37
CA THR A 226 -12.68 -16.14 10.40
C THR A 226 -12.45 -15.62 8.98
N THR A 227 -11.93 -14.40 8.81
CA THR A 227 -11.60 -13.87 7.47
C THR A 227 -10.38 -14.55 6.86
N VAL A 228 -9.43 -15.02 7.68
CA VAL A 228 -8.28 -15.83 7.23
C VAL A 228 -8.75 -17.23 6.83
N VAL A 229 -9.69 -17.82 7.58
CA VAL A 229 -10.31 -19.11 7.22
C VAL A 229 -11.05 -19.00 5.88
N THR A 230 -11.86 -17.95 5.69
CA THR A 230 -12.54 -17.68 4.42
C THR A 230 -11.54 -17.46 3.27
N LEU A 231 -10.43 -16.75 3.51
CA LEU A 231 -9.36 -16.63 2.52
C LEU A 231 -8.77 -18.00 2.14
N GLY A 232 -8.48 -18.87 3.11
CA GLY A 232 -7.99 -20.23 2.86
C GLY A 232 -8.96 -21.07 2.03
N LEU A 233 -10.25 -21.02 2.37
CA LEU A 233 -11.31 -21.66 1.60
C LEU A 233 -11.37 -21.15 0.15
N LYS A 234 -11.33 -19.83 -0.05
CA LYS A 234 -11.30 -19.22 -1.38
C LYS A 234 -10.05 -19.63 -2.17
N LEU A 235 -8.87 -19.65 -1.55
CA LEU A 235 -7.64 -20.11 -2.20
C LEU A 235 -7.74 -21.57 -2.67
N ILE A 236 -8.23 -22.48 -1.82
CA ILE A 236 -8.44 -23.90 -2.17
C ILE A 236 -9.37 -24.02 -3.37
N LYS A 237 -10.46 -23.26 -3.40
CA LYS A 237 -11.41 -23.24 -4.52
C LYS A 237 -10.78 -22.68 -5.80
N GLU A 238 -10.21 -21.48 -5.71
CA GLU A 238 -9.74 -20.71 -6.87
C GLU A 238 -8.49 -21.31 -7.53
N LEU A 239 -7.67 -22.02 -6.75
CA LEU A 239 -6.50 -22.78 -7.24
C LEU A 239 -6.83 -24.26 -7.50
N LYS A 240 -8.09 -24.69 -7.31
CA LYS A 240 -8.57 -26.06 -7.55
C LYS A 240 -7.76 -27.14 -6.79
N LEU A 241 -7.45 -26.90 -5.52
CA LEU A 241 -6.61 -27.78 -4.70
C LEU A 241 -7.39 -28.99 -4.17
N THR A 242 -7.71 -29.95 -5.04
CA THR A 242 -8.46 -31.16 -4.70
C THR A 242 -7.79 -32.00 -3.61
N GLN A 243 -6.46 -31.98 -3.54
CA GLN A 243 -5.67 -32.62 -2.48
C GLN A 243 -5.97 -32.07 -1.08
N LYS A 244 -6.54 -30.87 -0.96
CA LYS A 244 -6.87 -30.24 0.33
C LYS A 244 -8.32 -30.49 0.79
N ILE A 245 -9.11 -31.26 0.03
CA ILE A 245 -10.49 -31.67 0.39
C ILE A 245 -10.62 -32.25 1.81
N PRO A 246 -9.72 -33.13 2.29
CA PRO A 246 -9.82 -33.68 3.65
C PRO A 246 -9.81 -32.61 4.75
N PHE A 247 -9.03 -31.54 4.57
CA PHE A 247 -8.96 -30.43 5.53
C PHE A 247 -10.24 -29.59 5.52
N VAL A 248 -10.86 -29.39 4.36
CA VAL A 248 -12.17 -28.73 4.25
C VAL A 248 -13.25 -29.55 4.97
N ALA A 249 -13.24 -30.88 4.82
CA ALA A 249 -14.16 -31.76 5.53
C ALA A 249 -13.98 -31.69 7.07
N GLN A 250 -12.73 -31.63 7.54
CA GLN A 250 -12.43 -31.44 8.97
C GLN A 250 -12.92 -30.08 9.48
N LEU A 251 -12.79 -29.01 8.69
CA LEU A 251 -13.29 -27.68 9.04
C LEU A 251 -14.81 -27.68 9.21
N ILE A 252 -15.57 -28.40 8.37
CA ILE A 252 -17.04 -28.50 8.49
C ILE A 252 -17.45 -29.09 9.85
N ALA A 253 -16.70 -30.08 10.35
CA ALA A 253 -16.97 -30.71 11.64
C ALA A 253 -16.67 -29.78 12.84
N LYS A 254 -15.71 -28.86 12.70
CA LYS A 254 -15.24 -27.94 13.76
C LYS A 254 -15.55 -26.47 13.47
N ALA A 255 -16.50 -26.19 12.59
CA ALA A 255 -16.68 -24.87 12.01
C ALA A 255 -16.91 -23.80 13.11
N PRO A 256 -16.16 -22.68 13.09
CA PRO A 256 -16.25 -21.66 14.13
C PRO A 256 -17.59 -20.90 14.11
N ASN A 257 -18.28 -20.90 12.97
CA ASN A 257 -19.62 -20.33 12.81
C ASN A 257 -20.36 -20.98 11.62
N THR A 258 -21.66 -20.68 11.54
CA THR A 258 -22.55 -21.22 10.50
C THR A 258 -22.18 -20.75 9.09
N THR A 259 -21.67 -19.52 8.93
CA THR A 259 -21.28 -18.97 7.62
C THR A 259 -20.12 -19.76 7.01
N ILE A 260 -19.05 -19.98 7.78
CA ILE A 260 -17.89 -20.78 7.35
C ILE A 260 -18.31 -22.21 7.06
N LYS A 261 -19.22 -22.79 7.85
CA LYS A 261 -19.74 -24.13 7.61
C LYS A 261 -20.40 -24.25 6.24
N TYR A 262 -21.29 -23.32 5.89
CA TYR A 262 -21.97 -23.32 4.59
C TYR A 262 -20.99 -23.05 3.44
N GLU A 263 -20.05 -22.13 3.61
CA GLU A 263 -19.02 -21.85 2.61
C GLU A 263 -18.16 -23.10 2.33
N ALA A 264 -17.69 -23.78 3.38
CA ALA A 264 -16.91 -25.01 3.25
C ALA A 264 -17.71 -26.15 2.59
N GLN A 265 -19.00 -26.31 2.93
CA GLN A 265 -19.87 -27.31 2.28
C GLN A 265 -20.07 -27.03 0.78
N SER A 266 -20.28 -25.76 0.40
CA SER A 266 -20.43 -25.36 -1.00
C SER A 266 -19.14 -25.62 -1.80
N ILE A 267 -17.98 -25.34 -1.21
CA ILE A 267 -16.67 -25.58 -1.83
C ILE A 267 -16.42 -27.08 -1.99
N LEU A 268 -16.73 -27.87 -0.95
CA LEU A 268 -16.59 -29.33 -1.00
C LEU A 268 -17.38 -29.91 -2.18
N GLN A 269 -18.65 -29.52 -2.33
CA GLN A 269 -19.49 -29.95 -3.46
C GLN A 269 -18.90 -29.55 -4.81
N THR A 270 -18.37 -28.32 -4.91
CA THR A 270 -17.80 -27.79 -6.16
C THR A 270 -16.54 -28.54 -6.60
N LEU A 271 -15.73 -29.04 -5.65
CA LEU A 271 -14.46 -29.71 -5.93
C LEU A 271 -14.58 -31.24 -6.11
N THR A 272 -15.72 -31.82 -5.74
CA THR A 272 -15.99 -33.27 -5.87
C THR A 272 -16.76 -33.65 -7.13
N VAL A 273 -17.23 -32.67 -7.92
CA VAL A 273 -17.93 -32.84 -9.21
C VAL A 273 -16.94 -32.64 -10.35
#